data_AF-A0A0A0JJA8-F1
#
_entry.id   AF-A0A0A0JJA8-F1
#
_cell.length_a   1.000
_cell.length_b   1.000
_cell.length_c   1.000
_cell.angle_alpha   90.00
_cell.angle_beta   90.00
_cell.angle_gamma   90.00
#
_symmetry.space_group_name_H-M   'P 1'
#
loop_
_entity.id
_entity.type
_entity.pdbx_description
1 polymer ?
#
loop_
_entity_poly.entity_id
_entity_poly.type
_entity_poly.pdbx_seq_one_letter_code
_entity_poly.pdbx_strand_id
1 'polypeptide(L)'
;ARTAALAKARAAAAQKVARDKARTSAVAAAQADPRSAARAMLADHGWGESQWRCLNLLWEGESAWKHTAENSSSGAYGIPQSLPASKMAKFGADYRTNPITQITWGLWYIEQSYGSPCGAWEFWNDRYPHWY
;
A
#
# COMPACT_ATOMS: atom_id res chain seq x y z
N ALA A 1 10.74 -40.80 1.54
CA ALA A 1 10.42 -39.68 2.45
C ALA A 1 11.40 -38.49 2.29
N ARG A 2 12.71 -38.67 2.51
CA ARG A 2 13.72 -37.57 2.45
C ARG A 2 13.83 -36.89 1.06
N THR A 3 13.74 -37.65 -0.03
CA THR A 3 13.75 -37.13 -1.41
C THR A 3 12.55 -36.23 -1.72
N ALA A 4 11.34 -36.65 -1.31
CA ALA A 4 10.12 -35.86 -1.47
C ALA A 4 10.16 -34.56 -0.65
N ALA A 5 10.70 -34.60 0.58
CA ALA A 5 10.88 -33.41 1.41
C ALA A 5 11.86 -32.41 0.78
N LEU A 6 12.97 -32.88 0.20
CA LEU A 6 13.94 -32.04 -0.51
C LEU A 6 13.35 -31.43 -1.78
N ALA A 7 12.55 -32.19 -2.55
CA ALA A 7 11.85 -31.67 -3.71
C ALA A 7 10.84 -30.57 -3.32
N LYS A 8 10.06 -30.78 -2.25
CA LYS A 8 9.12 -29.77 -1.72
C LYS A 8 9.86 -28.51 -1.25
N ALA A 9 10.99 -28.65 -0.55
CA ALA A 9 11.79 -27.51 -0.11
C ALA A 9 12.35 -26.70 -1.30
N ARG A 10 12.86 -27.37 -2.34
CA ARG A 10 13.33 -26.70 -3.57
C ARG A 10 12.21 -25.98 -4.31
N ALA A 11 11.03 -26.59 -4.40
CA ALA A 11 9.87 -25.95 -5.01
C ALA A 11 9.42 -24.71 -4.22
N ALA A 12 9.38 -24.78 -2.89
CA ALA A 12 9.05 -23.64 -2.04
C ALA A 12 10.08 -22.50 -2.17
N ALA A 13 11.38 -22.84 -2.23
CA ALA A 13 12.44 -21.86 -2.44
C ALA A 13 12.32 -21.18 -3.82
N ALA A 14 12.08 -21.94 -4.88
CA ALA A 14 11.87 -21.40 -6.23
C ALA A 14 10.65 -20.46 -6.29
N GLN A 15 9.54 -20.85 -5.64
CA GLN A 15 8.36 -19.99 -5.52
C GLN A 15 8.66 -18.70 -4.74
N LYS A 16 9.46 -18.76 -3.68
CA LYS A 16 9.86 -17.56 -2.94
C LYS A 16 10.65 -16.60 -3.84
N VAL A 17 11.64 -17.10 -4.57
CA VAL A 17 12.44 -16.28 -5.50
C VAL A 17 11.56 -15.66 -6.58
N ALA A 18 10.60 -16.41 -7.14
CA ALA A 18 9.66 -15.87 -8.12
C ALA A 18 8.77 -14.76 -7.55
N ARG A 19 8.26 -14.92 -6.31
CA ARG A 19 7.48 -13.88 -5.63
C ARG A 19 8.32 -12.63 -5.33
N ASP A 20 9.55 -12.80 -4.86
CA ASP A 20 10.46 -11.69 -4.57
C ASP A 20 10.77 -10.88 -5.85
N LYS A 21 10.98 -11.58 -6.99
CA LYS A 21 11.16 -10.95 -8.30
C LYS A 21 9.90 -10.19 -8.74
N ALA A 22 8.73 -10.81 -8.62
CA ALA A 22 7.46 -10.17 -8.97
C ALA A 22 7.19 -8.92 -8.12
N ARG A 23 7.44 -8.97 -6.80
CA ARG A 23 7.37 -7.80 -5.90
C ARG A 23 8.31 -6.70 -6.35
N THR A 24 9.57 -7.04 -6.66
CA THR A 24 10.57 -6.07 -7.12
C THR A 24 10.11 -5.37 -8.40
N SER A 25 9.60 -6.12 -9.37
CA SER A 25 9.04 -5.57 -10.60
C SER A 25 7.83 -4.66 -10.36
N ALA A 26 6.90 -5.05 -9.48
CA ALA A 26 5.73 -4.24 -9.14
C ALA A 26 6.12 -2.92 -8.46
N VAL A 27 7.04 -2.96 -7.50
CA VAL A 27 7.55 -1.77 -6.81
C VAL A 27 8.29 -0.84 -7.78
N ALA A 28 9.11 -1.39 -8.68
CA ALA A 28 9.80 -0.60 -9.70
C ALA A 28 8.82 0.10 -10.68
N ALA A 29 7.65 -0.49 -10.92
CA ALA A 29 6.63 0.03 -11.81
C ALA A 29 5.62 1.00 -11.12
N ALA A 30 5.81 1.34 -9.85
CA ALA A 30 4.82 2.06 -9.04
C ALA A 30 4.40 3.43 -9.59
N GLN A 31 5.24 4.09 -10.39
CA GLN A 31 4.86 5.32 -11.10
C GLN A 31 3.71 5.10 -12.08
N ALA A 32 3.74 3.99 -12.81
CA ALA A 32 2.71 3.63 -13.79
C ALA A 32 1.55 2.85 -13.14
N ASP A 33 1.85 1.99 -12.18
CA ASP A 33 0.87 1.15 -11.49
C ASP A 33 1.12 1.11 -9.96
N PRO A 34 0.68 2.15 -9.24
CA PRO A 34 0.82 2.19 -7.78
C PRO A 34 -0.04 1.12 -7.08
N ARG A 35 -1.11 0.64 -7.72
CA ARG A 35 -1.98 -0.42 -7.17
C ARG A 35 -1.21 -1.72 -7.00
N SER A 36 -0.54 -2.17 -8.06
CA SER A 36 0.25 -3.40 -8.02
C SER A 36 1.40 -3.30 -7.02
N ALA A 37 2.07 -2.15 -6.93
CA ALA A 37 3.10 -1.91 -5.94
C ALA A 37 2.56 -2.03 -4.50
N ALA A 38 1.47 -1.33 -4.18
CA ALA A 38 0.85 -1.38 -2.86
C ALA A 38 0.38 -2.80 -2.49
N ARG A 39 -0.26 -3.53 -3.43
CA ARG A 39 -0.66 -4.92 -3.19
C ARG A 39 0.53 -5.82 -2.88
N ALA A 40 1.65 -5.64 -3.57
CA ALA A 40 2.87 -6.40 -3.32
C ALA A 40 3.53 -6.05 -1.97
N MET A 41 3.30 -4.84 -1.46
CA MET A 41 3.85 -4.35 -0.18
C MET A 41 2.99 -4.72 1.04
N LEU A 42 1.74 -5.15 0.86
CA LEU A 42 0.88 -5.60 1.97
C LEU A 42 1.52 -6.72 2.82
N ALA A 43 2.26 -7.62 2.17
CA ALA A 43 2.90 -8.75 2.84
C ALA A 43 3.93 -8.31 3.89
N ASP A 44 4.51 -7.11 3.74
CA ASP A 44 5.48 -6.55 4.68
C ASP A 44 4.82 -6.20 6.04
N HIS A 45 3.48 -6.04 6.04
CA HIS A 45 2.65 -5.80 7.23
C HIS A 45 1.91 -7.08 7.70
N GLY A 46 2.25 -8.24 7.15
CA GLY A 46 1.53 -9.49 7.41
C GLY A 46 0.11 -9.54 6.83
N TRP A 47 -0.23 -8.59 5.94
CA TRP A 47 -1.55 -8.52 5.32
C TRP A 47 -1.60 -9.29 4.00
N GLY A 48 -2.74 -9.94 3.76
CA GLY A 48 -3.02 -10.69 2.55
C GLY A 48 -4.15 -10.07 1.72
N GLU A 49 -4.66 -10.88 0.79
CA GLU A 49 -5.71 -10.51 -0.16
C GLU A 49 -7.01 -9.99 0.48
N SER A 50 -7.33 -10.45 1.69
CA SER A 50 -8.50 -9.94 2.43
C SER A 50 -8.41 -8.45 2.74
N GLN A 51 -7.20 -7.94 3.02
CA GLN A 51 -6.95 -6.53 3.31
C GLN A 51 -6.81 -5.69 2.03
N TRP A 52 -6.35 -6.31 0.93
CA TRP A 52 -6.21 -5.63 -0.36
C TRP A 52 -7.50 -5.00 -0.85
N ARG A 53 -8.64 -5.72 -0.75
CA ARG A 53 -9.93 -5.18 -1.18
C ARG A 53 -10.26 -3.87 -0.47
N CYS A 54 -10.00 -3.80 0.83
CA CYS A 54 -10.28 -2.62 1.64
C CYS A 54 -9.35 -1.46 1.31
N LEU A 55 -8.04 -1.73 1.19
CA LEU A 55 -7.07 -0.72 0.78
C LEU A 55 -7.42 -0.14 -0.58
N ASN A 56 -7.80 -1.00 -1.53
CA ASN A 56 -8.14 -0.59 -2.88
C ASN A 56 -9.33 0.35 -2.91
N LEU A 57 -10.40 0.04 -2.18
CA LEU A 57 -11.58 0.90 -2.09
C LEU A 57 -11.26 2.22 -1.37
N LEU A 58 -10.54 2.14 -0.25
CA LEU A 58 -10.12 3.31 0.52
C LEU A 58 -9.34 4.29 -0.37
N TRP A 59 -8.20 3.88 -0.93
CA TRP A 59 -7.36 4.77 -1.72
C TRP A 59 -7.93 5.13 -3.10
N GLU A 60 -8.90 4.35 -3.61
CA GLU A 60 -9.73 4.79 -4.74
C GLU A 60 -10.55 6.02 -4.37
N GLY A 61 -11.23 5.98 -3.21
CA GLY A 61 -12.03 7.10 -2.70
C GLY A 61 -11.18 8.32 -2.32
N GLU A 62 -9.98 8.09 -1.79
CA GLU A 62 -9.10 9.19 -1.37
C GLU A 62 -8.49 9.96 -2.54
N SER A 63 -8.03 9.26 -3.59
CA SER A 63 -7.22 9.92 -4.64
C SER A 63 -7.39 9.34 -6.04
N ALA A 64 -8.25 8.34 -6.23
CA ALA A 64 -8.25 7.48 -7.41
C ALA A 64 -6.84 6.96 -7.75
N TRP A 65 -6.05 6.65 -6.71
CA TRP A 65 -4.66 6.19 -6.79
C TRP A 65 -3.66 7.17 -7.44
N LYS A 66 -4.02 8.46 -7.58
CA LYS A 66 -3.12 9.47 -8.14
C LYS A 66 -2.14 9.97 -7.08
N HIS A 67 -0.86 9.68 -7.26
CA HIS A 67 0.21 10.14 -6.36
C HIS A 67 0.42 11.67 -6.38
N THR A 68 -0.14 12.37 -7.36
CA THR A 68 -0.14 13.83 -7.43
C THR A 68 -1.46 14.47 -7.01
N ALA A 69 -2.44 13.69 -6.52
CA ALA A 69 -3.72 14.24 -6.07
C ALA A 69 -3.50 15.22 -4.92
N GLU A 70 -4.02 16.43 -5.06
CA GLU A 70 -4.05 17.43 -4.00
C GLU A 70 -5.48 17.94 -3.85
N ASN A 71 -6.03 17.81 -2.66
CA ASN A 71 -7.30 18.42 -2.32
C ASN A 71 -7.09 19.92 -2.12
N SER A 72 -7.69 20.76 -2.97
CA SER A 72 -7.46 22.21 -2.95
C SER A 72 -8.01 22.93 -1.72
N SER A 73 -9.02 22.39 -1.04
CA SER A 73 -9.59 23.04 0.16
C SER A 73 -8.75 22.74 1.40
N SER A 74 -8.29 21.50 1.56
CA SER A 74 -7.60 21.04 2.78
C SER A 74 -6.07 20.97 2.65
N GLY A 75 -5.55 20.84 1.42
CA GLY A 75 -4.14 20.55 1.16
C GLY A 75 -3.73 19.09 1.40
N ALA A 76 -4.69 18.18 1.56
CA ALA A 76 -4.41 16.74 1.65
C ALA A 76 -3.77 16.25 0.33
N TYR A 77 -2.75 15.39 0.43
CA TYR A 77 -1.89 15.08 -0.71
C TYR A 77 -1.60 13.59 -0.91
N GLY A 78 -1.48 13.20 -2.18
CA GLY A 78 -0.98 11.92 -2.64
C GLY A 78 -2.00 10.78 -2.53
N ILE A 79 -1.53 9.56 -2.76
CA ILE A 79 -2.35 8.34 -2.70
C ILE A 79 -3.13 8.25 -1.38
N PRO A 80 -2.50 8.41 -0.20
CA PRO A 80 -3.18 8.24 1.09
C PRO A 80 -3.84 9.54 1.60
N GLN A 81 -3.89 10.62 0.80
CA GLN A 81 -4.40 11.95 1.19
C GLN A 81 -3.87 12.42 2.56
N SER A 82 -2.54 12.46 2.70
CA SER A 82 -1.89 12.85 3.94
C SER A 82 -2.09 14.34 4.25
N LEU A 83 -2.51 14.67 5.48
CA LEU A 83 -2.67 16.04 5.97
C LEU A 83 -1.92 16.25 7.31
N PRO A 84 -0.90 17.14 7.38
CA PRO A 84 -0.20 17.73 6.23
C PRO A 84 0.63 16.69 5.47
N ALA A 85 0.81 16.94 4.16
CA ALA A 85 1.60 16.09 3.26
C ALA A 85 3.03 15.80 3.78
N SER A 86 3.62 16.75 4.53
CA SER A 86 4.97 16.66 5.10
C SER A 86 5.15 15.49 6.09
N LYS A 87 4.07 14.89 6.60
CA LYS A 87 4.15 13.65 7.41
C LYS A 87 4.85 12.52 6.65
N MET A 88 4.71 12.48 5.32
CA MET A 88 5.36 11.48 4.47
C MET A 88 6.88 11.66 4.36
N ALA A 89 7.41 12.86 4.66
CA ALA A 89 8.84 13.16 4.56
C ALA A 89 9.70 12.26 5.47
N LYS A 90 9.13 11.69 6.53
CA LYS A 90 9.79 10.70 7.40
C LYS A 90 10.24 9.44 6.65
N PHE A 91 9.56 9.10 5.55
CA PHE A 91 9.85 7.91 4.73
C PHE A 91 10.62 8.25 3.45
N GLY A 92 10.65 9.52 3.05
CA GLY A 92 11.42 9.98 1.90
C GLY A 92 11.16 11.46 1.63
N ALA A 93 12.22 12.23 1.38
CA ALA A 93 12.10 13.66 1.04
C ALA A 93 11.40 13.89 -0.31
N ASP A 94 11.31 12.86 -1.15
CA ASP A 94 10.69 12.85 -2.48
C ASP A 94 9.18 12.51 -2.44
N TYR A 95 8.53 12.56 -1.27
CA TYR A 95 7.15 12.16 -1.06
C TYR A 95 6.12 12.83 -1.99
N ARG A 96 6.43 14.01 -2.56
CA ARG A 96 5.56 14.69 -3.53
C ARG A 96 5.51 13.97 -4.88
N THR A 97 6.56 13.25 -5.27
CA THR A 97 6.65 12.66 -6.61
C THR A 97 6.86 11.15 -6.59
N ASN A 98 7.15 10.55 -5.44
CA ASN A 98 7.43 9.14 -5.32
C ASN A 98 6.24 8.35 -4.73
N PRO A 99 5.49 7.57 -5.53
CA PRO A 99 4.39 6.77 -5.04
C PRO A 99 4.83 5.70 -4.03
N ILE A 100 6.06 5.19 -4.10
CA ILE A 100 6.56 4.24 -3.10
C ILE A 100 6.68 4.89 -1.73
N THR A 101 7.18 6.12 -1.65
CA THR A 101 7.24 6.89 -0.39
C THR A 101 5.84 7.08 0.19
N GLN A 102 4.86 7.42 -0.66
CA GLN A 102 3.47 7.62 -0.25
C GLN A 102 2.81 6.32 0.22
N ILE A 103 2.98 5.22 -0.53
CA ILE A 103 2.45 3.90 -0.18
C ILE A 103 3.07 3.40 1.14
N THR A 104 4.39 3.53 1.30
CA THR A 104 5.07 3.09 2.52
C THR A 104 4.56 3.84 3.74
N TRP A 105 4.47 5.18 3.67
CA TRP A 105 3.90 5.97 4.76
C TRP A 105 2.42 5.64 5.01
N GLY A 106 1.64 5.47 3.94
CA GLY A 106 0.21 5.19 4.02
C GLY A 106 -0.09 3.85 4.69
N LEU A 107 0.61 2.77 4.30
CA LEU A 107 0.46 1.46 4.93
C LEU A 107 0.89 1.48 6.40
N TRP A 108 2.02 2.13 6.72
CA TRP A 108 2.45 2.33 8.11
C TRP A 108 1.40 3.11 8.92
N TYR A 109 0.88 4.21 8.39
CA TYR A 109 -0.12 5.02 9.08
C TYR A 109 -1.40 4.24 9.35
N ILE A 110 -1.84 3.44 8.37
CA ILE A 110 -2.99 2.55 8.50
C ILE A 110 -2.79 1.54 9.65
N GLU A 111 -1.62 0.89 9.69
CA GLU A 111 -1.28 -0.06 10.75
C GLU A 111 -1.31 0.60 12.12
N GLN A 112 -0.69 1.78 12.27
CA GLN A 112 -0.61 2.46 13.55
C GLN A 112 -1.96 3.02 14.04
N SER A 113 -2.80 3.49 13.12
CA SER A 113 -4.02 4.24 13.48
C SER A 113 -5.28 3.37 13.49
N TYR A 114 -5.32 2.35 12.64
CA TYR A 114 -6.51 1.54 12.41
C TYR A 114 -6.24 0.03 12.53
N GLY A 115 -4.98 -0.38 12.73
CA GLY A 115 -4.55 -1.78 12.80
C GLY A 115 -4.53 -2.51 11.47
N SER A 116 -5.42 -2.18 10.52
CA SER A 116 -5.49 -2.84 9.21
C SER A 116 -6.19 -1.98 8.15
N PRO A 117 -5.98 -2.26 6.84
CA PRO A 117 -6.69 -1.59 5.77
C PRO A 117 -8.22 -1.69 5.86
N CYS A 118 -8.75 -2.82 6.34
CA CYS A 118 -10.18 -2.95 6.55
C CYS A 118 -10.69 -2.13 7.74
N GLY A 119 -9.92 -2.01 8.82
CA GLY A 119 -10.27 -1.09 9.91
C GLY A 119 -10.25 0.38 9.45
N ALA A 120 -9.29 0.75 8.60
CA ALA A 120 -9.21 2.09 8.03
C ALA A 120 -10.39 2.39 7.08
N TRP A 121 -10.78 1.43 6.25
CA TRP A 121 -11.95 1.55 5.38
C TRP A 121 -13.23 1.64 6.22
N GLU A 122 -13.49 0.75 7.16
CA GLU A 122 -14.68 0.84 8.04
C GLU A 122 -14.83 2.25 8.66
N PHE A 123 -13.74 2.78 9.20
CA PHE A 123 -13.71 4.13 9.74
C PHE A 123 -13.95 5.24 8.69
N TRP A 124 -13.43 5.10 7.47
CA TRP A 124 -13.70 6.03 6.38
C TRP A 124 -15.18 6.01 5.97
N ASN A 125 -15.84 4.83 5.98
CA ASN A 125 -17.28 4.69 5.72
C ASN A 125 -18.14 5.40 6.75
N ASP A 126 -17.78 5.28 8.03
CA ASP A 126 -18.56 5.82 9.15
C ASP A 126 -18.58 7.36 9.16
N ARG A 127 -17.63 7.99 8.47
CA ARG A 127 -17.57 9.44 8.28
C ARG A 127 -18.43 9.94 7.12
N TYR A 128 -19.27 9.10 6.52
CA TYR A 128 -20.16 9.52 5.43
C TYR A 128 -21.28 10.48 5.92
N PRO A 129 -21.55 11.59 5.20
CA PRO A 129 -20.88 12.03 3.98
C PRO A 129 -19.47 12.52 4.27
N HIS A 130 -18.47 12.03 3.51
CA HIS A 130 -17.04 12.28 3.75
C HIS A 130 -16.74 13.78 3.68
N TRP A 131 -16.80 14.46 4.82
CA TRP A 131 -16.48 15.88 4.90
C TRP A 131 -14.95 16.01 4.97
N TYR A 132 -14.40 16.66 3.94
CA TYR A 132 -13.04 17.20 3.89
C TYR A 132 -13.08 18.71 4.14
#